data_AF-A0A0P9DH82-F1
#
_entry.id   AF-A0A0P9DH82-F1
#
_cell.length_a   1.000
_cell.length_b   1.000
_cell.length_c   1.000
_cell.angle_alpha   90.00
_cell.angle_beta   90.00
_cell.angle_gamma   90.00
#
_symmetry.space_group_name_H-M   'P 1'
#
loop_
_entity.id
_entity.type
_entity.pdbx_description
1 polymer ?
#
loop_
_entity_poly.entity_id
_entity_poly.type
_entity_poly.pdbx_seq_one_letter_code
_entity_poly.pdbx_strand_id
1 'polypeptide(L)'
;MILSLFLLVGCGQPLQIKQPSAQAATVPAPRATDSIAGTATSVTPLASGELPTAAPTGTQAAEPSPTSVTLAPTTPSVIVVPRTTVPLDNLQRWRAQEVNREVFAEPRTYRANQPVPLFWFDPANEQIVEIGTIIGAFPAQAQFTLRGTNQPALEVPYRINNDFGLTSISEALRARMRAANSGEAVETYVIVSEAVTIQQ
;
A
#
# COMPACT_ATOMS: atom_id res chain seq x y z
N MET A 1 -5.91 41.52 -49.78
CA MET A 1 -5.76 42.81 -49.08
C MET A 1 -7.00 42.94 -48.22
N ILE A 2 -7.00 42.68 -46.91
CA ILE A 2 -6.21 43.33 -45.87
C ILE A 2 -5.75 42.31 -44.83
N LEU A 3 -4.47 42.48 -44.47
CA LEU A 3 -3.69 41.82 -43.44
C LEU A 3 -4.03 42.47 -42.09
N SER A 4 -4.26 41.71 -41.02
CA SER A 4 -4.26 42.25 -39.65
C SER A 4 -3.57 41.27 -38.72
N LEU A 5 -2.28 41.54 -38.59
CA LEU A 5 -1.29 40.91 -37.74
C LEU A 5 -1.27 41.71 -36.42
N PHE A 6 -1.82 41.16 -35.33
CA PHE A 6 -1.60 41.71 -33.99
C PHE A 6 -0.59 40.84 -33.25
N LEU A 7 0.67 41.28 -33.31
CA LEU A 7 1.77 40.79 -32.50
C LEU A 7 1.66 41.41 -31.10
N LEU A 8 1.12 40.68 -30.12
CA LEU A 8 1.37 41.00 -28.72
C LEU A 8 2.65 40.30 -28.28
N VAL A 9 3.75 41.05 -28.41
CA VAL A 9 5.06 40.75 -27.85
C VAL A 9 4.99 40.96 -26.33
N GLY A 10 4.66 39.90 -25.59
CA GLY A 10 4.82 39.86 -24.14
C GLY A 10 6.21 39.37 -23.78
N CYS A 11 7.17 40.28 -23.66
CA CYS A 11 8.50 40.00 -23.11
C CYS A 11 8.41 39.77 -21.59
N GLY A 12 8.22 38.51 -21.17
CA GLY A 12 8.54 38.08 -19.80
C GLY A 12 10.02 37.74 -19.71
N GLN A 13 10.79 38.53 -18.94
CA GLN A 13 12.20 38.27 -18.67
C GLN A 13 12.40 36.96 -17.88
N PRO A 14 13.31 36.06 -18.30
CA PRO A 14 13.72 34.95 -17.45
C PRO A 14 14.61 35.47 -16.32
N LEU A 15 14.30 35.08 -15.09
CA LEU A 15 15.18 35.23 -13.93
C LEU A 15 16.48 34.45 -14.20
N GLN A 16 17.59 35.18 -14.39
CA GLN A 16 18.94 34.60 -14.48
C GLN A 16 19.38 34.13 -13.09
N ILE A 17 19.07 32.88 -12.75
CA ILE A 17 19.67 32.22 -11.61
C ILE A 17 21.10 31.87 -12.00
N LYS A 18 22.04 32.53 -11.35
CA LYS A 18 23.49 32.36 -11.48
C LYS A 18 23.84 30.89 -11.27
N GLN A 19 24.07 30.16 -12.37
CA GLN A 19 24.45 28.75 -12.39
C GLN A 19 25.93 28.60 -12.01
N PRO A 20 26.27 27.90 -10.93
CA PRO A 20 27.64 27.45 -10.71
C PRO A 20 27.89 26.23 -11.58
N SER A 21 28.74 26.37 -12.59
CA SER A 21 29.34 25.23 -13.30
C SER A 21 30.24 24.44 -12.36
N ALA A 22 29.88 23.20 -12.05
CA ALA A 22 30.78 22.18 -11.53
C ALA A 22 30.58 20.94 -12.41
N GLN A 23 31.35 20.85 -13.49
CA GLN A 23 32.52 19.96 -13.61
C GLN A 23 32.20 18.50 -13.24
N ALA A 24 32.19 17.67 -14.28
CA ALA A 24 32.16 16.22 -14.20
C ALA A 24 33.30 15.71 -13.32
N ALA A 25 32.96 15.01 -12.25
CA ALA A 25 33.90 14.20 -11.48
C ALA A 25 33.70 12.74 -11.87
N THR A 26 34.68 12.21 -12.59
CA THR A 26 34.89 10.78 -12.82
C THR A 26 35.00 10.05 -11.48
N VAL A 27 34.14 9.08 -11.22
CA VAL A 27 34.26 8.17 -10.06
C VAL A 27 34.97 6.89 -10.52
N PRO A 28 36.18 6.59 -10.00
CA PRO A 28 36.77 5.27 -10.17
C PRO A 28 36.14 4.28 -9.19
N ALA A 29 35.89 3.06 -9.68
CA ALA A 29 35.47 1.92 -8.88
C ALA A 29 36.57 1.44 -7.91
N PRO A 30 36.22 0.99 -6.70
CA PRO A 30 37.04 0.05 -5.96
C PRO A 30 36.35 -1.30 -5.73
N ARG A 31 37.00 -2.32 -6.33
CA ARG A 31 37.37 -3.65 -5.81
C ARG A 31 36.55 -4.26 -4.65
N ALA A 32 36.11 -5.49 -4.90
CA ALA A 32 35.67 -6.47 -3.92
C ALA A 32 36.75 -6.75 -2.85
N THR A 33 36.32 -6.94 -1.60
CA THR A 33 37.09 -7.65 -0.58
C THR A 33 36.13 -8.43 0.32
N ASP A 34 36.33 -9.74 0.30
CA ASP A 34 35.80 -10.75 1.22
C ASP A 34 36.02 -10.36 2.70
N SER A 35 35.04 -10.62 3.57
CA SER A 35 35.32 -10.93 4.98
C SER A 35 34.15 -11.61 5.70
N ILE A 36 34.33 -12.93 5.87
CA ILE A 36 34.19 -13.75 7.09
C ILE A 36 33.29 -13.30 8.26
N ALA A 37 32.39 -14.24 8.61
CA ALA A 37 32.10 -14.79 9.94
C ALA A 37 31.68 -13.84 11.07
N GLY A 38 30.38 -13.85 11.38
CA GLY A 38 29.80 -13.36 12.63
C GLY A 38 28.91 -14.42 13.26
N THR A 39 29.44 -15.13 14.26
CA THR A 39 28.75 -16.09 15.11
C THR A 39 27.68 -15.39 15.95
N ALA A 40 26.41 -15.74 15.78
CA ALA A 40 25.34 -15.29 16.66
C ALA A 40 25.19 -16.26 17.84
N THR A 41 25.77 -15.88 19.00
CA THR A 41 25.47 -16.52 20.29
C THR A 41 24.14 -15.97 20.79
N SER A 42 23.09 -16.80 20.78
CA SER A 42 21.78 -16.45 21.33
C SER A 42 21.73 -16.83 22.81
N VAL A 43 21.39 -15.85 23.64
CA VAL A 43 21.30 -15.96 25.10
C VAL A 43 19.93 -16.45 25.56
N THR A 44 19.95 -17.37 26.52
CA THR A 44 18.84 -17.96 27.26
C THR A 44 18.07 -16.93 28.10
N PRO A 45 16.73 -17.02 28.20
CA PRO A 45 16.01 -16.54 29.37
C PRO A 45 15.57 -17.72 30.27
N LEU A 46 16.03 -17.70 31.52
CA LEU A 46 15.56 -18.53 32.63
C LEU A 46 14.89 -17.60 33.64
N ALA A 47 13.61 -17.80 33.92
CA ALA A 47 12.96 -17.24 35.12
C ALA A 47 11.75 -18.10 35.51
N SER A 48 12.00 -19.01 36.44
CA SER A 48 11.00 -19.61 37.33
C SER A 48 10.53 -18.56 38.35
N GLY A 49 9.25 -18.56 38.70
CA GLY A 49 8.68 -17.71 39.75
C GLY A 49 7.46 -18.36 40.38
N GLU A 50 7.62 -18.72 41.64
CA GLU A 50 6.81 -19.60 42.50
C GLU A 50 5.43 -19.04 42.93
N LEU A 51 4.51 -19.97 43.20
CA LEU A 51 3.29 -19.77 44.00
C LEU A 51 3.66 -19.46 45.46
N PRO A 52 2.77 -18.77 46.22
CA PRO A 52 2.22 -19.51 47.36
C PRO A 52 0.72 -19.30 47.64
N THR A 53 0.15 -20.42 48.08
CA THR A 53 -1.09 -20.71 48.81
C THR A 53 -1.40 -19.78 49.99
N ALA A 54 -2.68 -19.43 50.16
CA ALA A 54 -3.27 -19.07 51.45
C ALA A 54 -4.64 -19.75 51.64
N ALA A 55 -4.80 -20.36 52.81
CA ALA A 55 -5.88 -21.28 53.20
C ALA A 55 -7.22 -20.57 53.55
N PRO A 56 -8.36 -21.30 53.57
CA PRO A 56 -9.64 -20.75 53.99
C PRO A 56 -9.80 -20.75 55.52
N THR A 57 -10.21 -19.61 56.09
CA THR A 57 -10.76 -19.53 57.45
C THR A 57 -12.28 -19.63 57.37
N GLY A 58 -12.82 -20.76 57.82
CA GLY A 58 -14.25 -20.89 58.11
C GLY A 58 -14.58 -20.21 59.44
N THR A 59 -15.55 -19.30 59.45
CA THR A 59 -16.23 -18.84 60.66
C THR A 59 -17.73 -18.90 60.41
N GLN A 60 -18.37 -19.64 61.30
CA GLN A 60 -19.78 -19.97 61.41
C GLN A 60 -20.54 -18.78 62.01
N ALA A 61 -21.69 -18.39 61.44
CA ALA A 61 -22.76 -17.73 62.18
C ALA A 61 -24.09 -17.67 61.40
N ALA A 62 -25.14 -18.10 62.08
CA ALA A 62 -26.52 -17.63 62.05
C ALA A 62 -27.42 -17.96 60.82
N GLU A 63 -28.35 -18.86 61.11
CA GLU A 63 -29.62 -19.15 60.47
C GLU A 63 -30.46 -17.88 60.17
N PRO A 64 -30.98 -17.70 58.94
CA PRO A 64 -31.77 -16.53 58.58
C PRO A 64 -33.25 -16.67 58.95
N SER A 65 -33.78 -15.65 59.64
CA SER A 65 -35.21 -15.41 59.81
C SER A 65 -35.84 -15.00 58.46
N PRO A 66 -36.99 -15.55 58.03
CA PRO A 66 -37.56 -15.23 56.72
C PRO A 66 -38.20 -13.84 56.73
N THR A 67 -37.44 -12.83 56.30
CA THR A 67 -38.01 -11.54 55.89
C THR A 67 -38.49 -11.69 54.46
N SER A 68 -39.81 -11.61 54.24
CA SER A 68 -40.40 -11.63 52.90
C SER A 68 -39.94 -10.41 52.11
N VAL A 69 -39.02 -10.59 51.16
CA VAL A 69 -38.61 -9.57 50.20
C VAL A 69 -39.59 -9.60 49.03
N THR A 70 -40.43 -8.57 48.92
CA THR A 70 -41.16 -8.29 47.69
C THR A 70 -40.15 -7.86 46.61
N LEU A 71 -39.87 -8.75 45.66
CA LEU A 71 -39.04 -8.46 44.50
C LEU A 71 -39.76 -7.48 43.58
N ALA A 72 -39.19 -6.28 43.40
CA ALA A 72 -39.62 -5.36 42.35
C ALA A 72 -39.44 -6.05 40.97
N PRO A 73 -40.33 -5.80 39.99
CA PRO A 73 -40.21 -6.41 38.68
C PRO A 73 -38.91 -5.94 38.00
N THR A 74 -37.97 -6.87 37.82
CA THR A 74 -36.73 -6.64 37.09
C THR A 74 -37.07 -6.50 35.61
N THR A 75 -37.17 -5.27 35.13
CA THR A 75 -37.24 -5.00 33.69
C THR A 75 -35.96 -5.56 33.05
N PRO A 76 -36.03 -6.48 32.08
CA PRO A 76 -34.82 -6.99 31.46
C PRO A 76 -34.10 -5.84 30.77
N SER A 77 -32.89 -5.53 31.24
CA SER A 77 -32.02 -4.56 30.59
C SER A 77 -31.51 -5.20 29.29
N VAL A 78 -32.02 -4.76 28.14
CA VAL A 78 -31.54 -5.21 26.84
C VAL A 78 -30.20 -4.51 26.56
N ILE A 79 -29.10 -5.24 26.74
CA ILE A 79 -27.77 -4.78 26.34
C ILE A 79 -27.65 -5.02 24.83
N VAL A 80 -27.80 -3.97 24.03
CA VAL A 80 -27.47 -4.01 22.60
C VAL A 80 -25.97 -3.84 22.47
N VAL A 81 -25.25 -4.93 22.19
CA VAL A 81 -23.83 -4.88 21.82
C VAL A 81 -23.75 -4.70 20.30
N PRO A 82 -23.29 -3.55 19.78
CA PRO A 82 -23.08 -3.38 18.35
C PRO A 82 -22.03 -4.37 17.87
N ARG A 83 -22.37 -5.19 16.87
CA ARG A 83 -21.37 -6.01 16.17
C ARG A 83 -20.67 -5.11 15.16
N THR A 84 -19.50 -4.58 15.51
CA THR A 84 -18.63 -3.87 14.55
C THR A 84 -17.85 -4.88 13.74
N THR A 85 -17.99 -4.84 12.42
CA THR A 85 -17.13 -5.58 11.50
C THR A 85 -15.69 -5.11 11.67
N VAL A 86 -14.73 -6.03 11.71
CA VAL A 86 -13.30 -5.68 11.75
C VAL A 86 -12.96 -4.90 10.47
N PRO A 87 -12.33 -3.71 10.56
CA PRO A 87 -11.91 -2.97 9.39
C PRO A 87 -10.93 -3.77 8.55
N LEU A 88 -11.12 -3.77 7.22
CA LEU A 88 -10.16 -4.38 6.29
C LEU A 88 -8.85 -3.61 6.31
N ASP A 89 -7.74 -4.34 6.25
CA ASP A 89 -6.41 -3.76 6.01
C ASP A 89 -6.26 -3.25 4.56
N ASN A 90 -5.16 -2.53 4.29
CA ASN A 90 -4.92 -1.93 2.98
C ASN A 90 -4.82 -2.96 1.85
N LEU A 91 -4.14 -4.08 2.08
CA LEU A 91 -4.00 -5.14 1.09
C LEU A 91 -5.34 -5.81 0.83
N GLN A 92 -6.12 -6.07 1.88
CA GLN A 92 -7.48 -6.60 1.77
C GLN A 92 -8.39 -5.68 0.99
N ARG A 93 -8.29 -4.35 1.18
CA ARG A 93 -9.03 -3.35 0.38
C ARG A 93 -8.62 -3.41 -1.09
N TRP A 94 -7.34 -3.56 -1.39
CA TRP A 94 -6.88 -3.74 -2.76
C TRP A 94 -7.38 -5.05 -3.36
N ARG A 95 -7.18 -6.19 -2.68
CA ARG A 95 -7.68 -7.51 -3.13
C ARG A 95 -9.19 -7.52 -3.32
N ALA A 96 -9.95 -6.74 -2.55
CA ALA A 96 -11.38 -6.59 -2.77
C ALA A 96 -11.72 -6.01 -4.15
N GLN A 97 -10.85 -5.20 -4.76
CA GLN A 97 -11.05 -4.64 -6.10
C GLN A 97 -10.78 -5.64 -7.23
N GLU A 98 -10.07 -6.74 -6.96
CA GLU A 98 -9.59 -7.68 -7.97
C GLU A 98 -10.51 -8.89 -8.06
N VAL A 99 -11.53 -8.81 -8.91
CA VAL A 99 -12.48 -9.92 -9.12
C VAL A 99 -11.83 -10.97 -10.02
N ASN A 100 -11.98 -12.25 -9.65
CA ASN A 100 -11.44 -13.40 -10.41
C ASN A 100 -9.93 -13.27 -10.69
N ARG A 101 -9.16 -12.79 -9.70
CA ARG A 101 -7.72 -12.65 -9.83
C ARG A 101 -7.05 -14.01 -10.05
N GLU A 102 -6.21 -14.07 -11.07
CA GLU A 102 -5.39 -15.22 -11.42
C GLU A 102 -3.93 -14.77 -11.47
N VAL A 103 -3.13 -15.32 -10.55
CA VAL A 103 -1.68 -15.07 -10.50
C VAL A 103 -1.00 -15.97 -11.53
N PHE A 104 -0.08 -15.40 -12.31
CA PHE A 104 0.72 -16.18 -13.22
C PHE A 104 1.79 -16.97 -12.45
N ALA A 105 2.08 -18.20 -12.89
CA ALA A 105 3.15 -19.01 -12.30
C ALA A 105 4.52 -18.29 -12.36
N GLU A 106 4.74 -17.54 -13.44
CA GLU A 106 5.88 -16.64 -13.62
C GLU A 106 5.39 -15.32 -14.22
N PRO A 107 6.04 -14.17 -13.94
CA PRO A 107 5.69 -12.90 -14.57
C PRO A 107 5.73 -13.00 -16.09
N ARG A 108 4.65 -12.54 -16.74
CA ARG A 108 4.52 -12.52 -18.21
C ARG A 108 4.88 -11.13 -18.74
N THR A 109 5.63 -11.09 -19.83
CA THR A 109 5.96 -9.81 -20.48
C THR A 109 4.85 -9.40 -21.44
N TYR A 110 4.37 -8.17 -21.28
CA TYR A 110 3.45 -7.51 -22.20
C TYR A 110 4.14 -6.31 -22.83
N ARG A 111 3.53 -5.79 -23.89
CA ARG A 111 3.96 -4.58 -24.58
C ARG A 111 2.79 -3.62 -24.75
N ALA A 112 2.98 -2.38 -24.31
CA ALA A 112 2.13 -1.24 -24.64
C ALA A 112 2.59 -0.62 -25.95
N ASN A 113 1.80 -0.80 -27.01
CA ASN A 113 2.08 -0.29 -28.36
C ASN A 113 1.72 1.20 -28.52
N GLN A 114 0.93 1.73 -27.59
CA GLN A 114 0.65 3.16 -27.42
C GLN A 114 0.83 3.53 -25.93
N PRO A 115 0.89 4.83 -25.57
CA PRO A 115 0.88 5.22 -24.16
C PRO A 115 -0.38 4.70 -23.45
N VAL A 116 -0.19 3.86 -22.43
CA VAL A 116 -1.27 3.28 -21.62
C VAL A 116 -1.18 3.82 -20.19
N PRO A 117 -2.28 4.30 -19.59
CA PRO A 117 -2.27 4.74 -18.20
C PRO A 117 -1.92 3.60 -17.24
N LEU A 118 -1.04 3.90 -16.30
CA LEU A 118 -0.71 3.05 -15.16
C LEU A 118 -1.47 3.58 -13.94
N PHE A 119 -2.24 2.71 -13.32
CA PHE A 119 -3.08 3.05 -12.19
C PHE A 119 -2.56 2.41 -10.90
N TRP A 120 -2.79 3.11 -9.80
CA TRP A 120 -2.60 2.61 -8.45
C TRP A 120 -3.92 2.78 -7.69
N PHE A 121 -4.31 1.76 -6.94
CA PHE A 121 -5.41 1.89 -5.99
C PHE A 121 -4.84 2.38 -4.65
N ASP A 122 -5.31 3.54 -4.20
CA ASP A 122 -4.98 4.10 -2.89
C ASP A 122 -5.92 3.47 -1.84
N PRO A 123 -5.45 2.50 -1.04
CA PRO A 123 -6.32 1.77 -0.12
C PRO A 123 -6.70 2.59 1.11
N ALA A 124 -5.99 3.69 1.40
CA ALA A 124 -6.31 4.55 2.53
C ALA A 124 -7.54 5.39 2.23
N ASN A 125 -7.68 5.85 0.98
CA ASN A 125 -8.77 6.71 0.52
C ASN A 125 -9.77 5.98 -0.40
N GLU A 126 -9.55 4.69 -0.66
CA GLU A 126 -10.38 3.85 -1.54
C GLU A 126 -10.60 4.45 -2.94
N GLN A 127 -9.55 5.03 -3.51
CA GLN A 127 -9.60 5.73 -4.80
C GLN A 127 -8.61 5.14 -5.81
N ILE A 128 -8.96 5.26 -7.09
CA ILE A 128 -8.06 4.94 -8.20
C ILE A 128 -7.29 6.21 -8.58
N VAL A 129 -5.98 6.09 -8.68
CA VAL A 129 -5.08 7.19 -9.03
C VAL A 129 -4.27 6.78 -10.25
N GLU A 130 -4.30 7.60 -11.30
CA GLU A 130 -3.34 7.48 -12.40
C GLU A 130 -1.98 8.00 -11.94
N ILE A 131 -0.94 7.18 -12.08
CA ILE A 131 0.40 7.50 -11.60
C ILE A 131 1.36 7.84 -12.75
N GLY A 132 0.89 7.68 -13.98
CA GLY A 132 1.57 8.03 -15.21
C GLY A 132 1.12 7.15 -16.37
N THR A 133 1.87 7.20 -17.46
CA THR A 133 1.63 6.38 -18.65
C THR A 133 2.86 5.57 -18.99
N ILE A 134 2.68 4.31 -19.39
CA ILE A 134 3.76 3.44 -19.84
C ILE A 134 3.68 3.20 -21.35
N ILE A 135 4.84 3.01 -21.97
CA ILE A 135 4.99 2.63 -23.38
C ILE A 135 6.14 1.61 -23.49
N GLY A 136 5.99 0.61 -24.35
CA GLY A 136 6.98 -0.46 -24.50
C GLY A 136 6.70 -1.66 -23.59
N ALA A 137 7.75 -2.43 -23.30
CA ALA A 137 7.62 -3.69 -22.58
C ALA A 137 7.46 -3.49 -21.07
N PHE A 138 6.59 -4.29 -20.43
CA PHE A 138 6.39 -4.29 -18.98
C PHE A 138 6.03 -5.69 -18.48
N PRO A 139 6.44 -6.06 -17.26
CA PRO A 139 6.04 -7.32 -16.64
C PRO A 139 4.63 -7.20 -16.05
N ALA A 140 3.84 -8.26 -16.18
CA ALA A 140 2.60 -8.44 -15.44
C ALA A 140 2.68 -9.73 -14.62
N GLN A 141 2.18 -9.70 -13.39
CA GLN A 141 2.26 -10.84 -12.45
C GLN A 141 0.90 -11.53 -12.22
N ALA A 142 -0.20 -10.84 -12.51
CA ALA A 142 -1.55 -11.40 -12.44
C ALA A 142 -2.49 -10.74 -13.46
N GLN A 143 -3.62 -11.40 -13.71
CA GLN A 143 -4.77 -10.83 -14.42
C GLN A 143 -5.99 -10.84 -13.50
N PHE A 144 -6.87 -9.86 -13.66
CA PHE A 144 -8.12 -9.78 -12.90
C PHE A 144 -9.15 -8.92 -13.63
N THR A 145 -10.38 -8.90 -13.12
CA THR A 145 -11.42 -7.95 -13.53
C THR A 145 -11.59 -6.89 -12.43
N LEU A 146 -11.45 -5.61 -12.79
CA LEU A 146 -11.60 -4.52 -11.83
C LEU A 146 -13.06 -4.39 -11.39
N ARG A 147 -13.33 -4.48 -10.08
CA ARG A 147 -14.70 -4.49 -9.53
C ARG A 147 -15.52 -3.27 -9.95
N GLY A 148 -14.95 -2.06 -9.84
CA GLY A 148 -15.69 -0.81 -10.05
C GLY A 148 -16.14 -0.56 -11.50
N THR A 149 -15.42 -1.11 -12.49
CA THR A 149 -15.67 -0.84 -13.91
C THR A 149 -15.94 -2.09 -14.73
N ASN A 150 -15.79 -3.27 -14.14
CA ASN A 150 -15.87 -4.57 -14.80
C ASN A 150 -14.91 -4.75 -15.99
N GLN A 151 -13.79 -4.01 -15.99
CA GLN A 151 -12.80 -4.08 -17.06
C GLN A 151 -11.68 -5.08 -16.73
N PRO A 152 -11.20 -5.87 -17.71
CA PRO A 152 -10.02 -6.70 -17.53
C PRO A 152 -8.78 -5.84 -17.30
N ALA A 153 -7.92 -6.26 -16.38
CA ALA A 153 -6.71 -5.56 -15.99
C ALA A 153 -5.56 -6.54 -15.73
N LEU A 154 -4.34 -6.02 -15.89
CA LEU A 154 -3.09 -6.73 -15.57
C LEU A 154 -2.43 -6.05 -14.37
N GLU A 155 -2.06 -6.84 -13.37
CA GLU A 155 -1.29 -6.38 -12.22
C GLU A 155 0.18 -6.22 -12.63
N VAL A 156 0.70 -5.01 -12.50
CA VAL A 156 2.05 -4.60 -12.87
C VAL A 156 2.78 -4.22 -11.58
N PRO A 157 3.89 -4.89 -11.22
CA PRO A 157 4.70 -4.46 -10.09
C PRO A 157 5.38 -3.12 -10.43
N TYR A 158 5.33 -2.17 -9.51
CA TYR A 158 5.95 -0.85 -9.69
C TYR A 158 6.82 -0.47 -8.50
N ARG A 159 8.10 -0.20 -8.76
CA ARG A 159 9.03 0.40 -7.81
C ARG A 159 8.96 1.92 -7.94
N ILE A 160 8.64 2.56 -6.82
CA ILE A 160 8.42 4.00 -6.73
C ILE A 160 9.65 4.74 -7.27
N ASN A 161 9.44 5.57 -8.30
CA ASN A 161 10.45 6.37 -9.02
C ASN A 161 11.53 5.61 -9.79
N ASN A 162 11.46 4.28 -9.88
CA ASN A 162 12.53 3.51 -10.48
C ASN A 162 12.11 2.82 -11.79
N ASP A 163 10.82 2.62 -12.00
CA ASP A 163 10.31 1.86 -13.15
C ASP A 163 9.62 2.75 -14.19
N PHE A 164 9.67 2.29 -15.44
CA PHE A 164 8.97 2.83 -16.62
C PHE A 164 9.24 4.31 -16.95
N GLY A 165 10.30 4.92 -16.39
CA GLY A 165 10.63 6.32 -16.62
C GLY A 165 9.60 7.30 -16.03
N LEU A 166 8.75 6.85 -15.10
CA LEU A 166 7.75 7.67 -14.44
C LEU A 166 8.43 8.59 -13.40
N THR A 167 8.82 9.78 -13.84
CA THR A 167 9.54 10.77 -13.02
C THR A 167 8.63 11.83 -12.39
N SER A 168 7.34 11.85 -12.74
CA SER A 168 6.42 12.94 -12.39
C SER A 168 5.48 12.64 -11.19
N ILE A 169 5.72 11.58 -10.42
CA ILE A 169 4.90 11.28 -9.24
C ILE A 169 5.23 12.26 -8.11
N SER A 170 4.23 13.05 -7.68
CA SER A 170 4.39 14.02 -6.58
C SER A 170 4.91 13.38 -5.28
N GLU A 171 5.70 14.13 -4.50
CA GLU A 171 6.18 13.73 -3.15
C GLU A 171 5.04 13.22 -2.27
N ALA A 172 3.89 13.91 -2.27
CA ALA A 172 2.73 13.54 -1.45
C ALA A 172 2.12 12.20 -1.87
N LEU A 173 2.02 11.92 -3.18
CA LEU A 173 1.53 10.64 -3.66
C LEU A 173 2.51 9.50 -3.33
N ARG A 174 3.82 9.75 -3.44
CA ARG A 174 4.84 8.78 -3.01
C ARG A 174 4.79 8.47 -1.53
N ALA A 175 4.61 9.48 -0.69
CA ALA A 175 4.46 9.28 0.75
C ALA A 175 3.24 8.38 1.06
N ARG A 176 2.11 8.60 0.38
CA ARG A 176 0.92 7.75 0.50
C ARG A 176 1.16 6.32 0.04
N MET A 177 1.82 6.13 -1.11
CA MET A 177 2.17 4.79 -1.61
C MET A 177 3.04 4.02 -0.62
N ARG A 178 4.07 4.66 -0.05
CA ARG A 178 4.93 4.04 0.97
C ARG A 178 4.16 3.69 2.24
N ALA A 179 3.26 4.58 2.69
CA ALA A 179 2.42 4.32 3.85
C ALA A 179 1.41 3.18 3.62
N ALA A 180 0.99 2.96 2.37
CA ALA A 180 0.02 1.93 2.03
C ALA A 180 0.58 0.50 2.11
N ASN A 181 1.84 0.29 1.70
CA ASN A 181 2.44 -1.04 1.54
C ASN A 181 3.80 -1.22 2.27
N SER A 182 4.14 -0.29 3.17
CA SER A 182 5.37 -0.29 4.01
C SER A 182 6.71 -0.42 3.26
N GLY A 183 6.75 -0.23 1.94
CA GLY A 183 7.92 -0.48 1.11
C GLY A 183 8.06 0.46 -0.09
N GLU A 184 9.10 0.21 -0.90
CA GLU A 184 9.37 0.98 -2.13
C GLU A 184 8.68 0.43 -3.38
N ALA A 185 7.92 -0.65 -3.25
CA ALA A 185 7.16 -1.25 -4.33
C ALA A 185 5.66 -1.29 -3.99
N VAL A 186 4.85 -1.01 -4.99
CA VAL A 186 3.39 -1.08 -4.92
C VAL A 186 2.83 -1.91 -6.07
N GLU A 187 1.68 -2.51 -5.82
CA GLU A 187 0.91 -3.20 -6.84
C GLU A 187 0.13 -2.16 -7.64
N THR A 188 0.44 -2.07 -8.94
CA THR A 188 -0.23 -1.17 -9.89
C THR A 188 -0.92 -2.01 -10.93
N TYR A 189 -1.69 -1.38 -11.81
CA TYR A 189 -2.35 -2.11 -12.89
C TYR A 189 -2.52 -1.26 -14.14
N VAL A 190 -2.67 -1.97 -15.26
CA VAL A 190 -3.10 -1.41 -16.53
C VAL A 190 -4.40 -2.06 -16.94
N ILE A 191 -5.28 -1.27 -17.55
CA ILE A 191 -6.51 -1.80 -18.16
C ILE A 191 -6.14 -2.45 -19.50
N VAL A 192 -6.62 -3.66 -19.72
CA VAL A 192 -6.41 -4.38 -20.99
C VAL A 192 -7.20 -3.67 -22.09
N SER A 193 -6.49 -3.32 -23.15
CA SER A 193 -7.04 -2.67 -24.35
C SER A 193 -6.28 -3.17 -25.58
N GLU A 194 -6.71 -2.75 -26.77
CA GLU A 194 -6.02 -3.07 -28.04
C GLU A 194 -4.57 -2.55 -28.08
N ALA A 195 -4.23 -1.56 -27.24
CA ALA A 195 -2.87 -1.06 -27.11
C ALA A 195 -1.93 -2.02 -26.36
N VAL A 196 -2.45 -3.03 -25.67
CA VAL A 196 -1.67 -3.98 -24.84
C VAL A 196 -1.66 -5.36 -25.47
N THR A 197 -0.48 -5.85 -25.82
CA THR A 197 -0.30 -7.18 -26.43
C THR A 197 0.68 -8.01 -25.62
N ILE A 198 0.43 -9.32 -25.50
CA ILE A 198 1.41 -10.24 -24.92
C ILE A 198 2.65 -10.31 -25.79
N GLN A 199 3.83 -10.20 -25.19
CA GLN A 199 5.10 -10.33 -25.89
C GLN A 199 5.55 -11.79 -25.79
N GLN A 200 5.41 -12.53 -26.90
CA GLN A 200 5.87 -13.91 -27.02
C GLN A 200 7.39 -13.99 -27.18
#